data_AF-A0A8I1ECF9-F1
#
_entry.id   AF-A0A8I1ECF9-F1
#
_cell.length_a   1.000
_cell.length_b   1.000
_cell.length_c   1.000
_cell.angle_alpha   90.00
_cell.angle_beta   90.00
_cell.angle_gamma   90.00
#
_symmetry.space_group_name_H-M   'P 1'
#
loop_
_entity.id
_entity.type
_entity.pdbx_description
1 polymer ?
#
loop_
_entity_poly.entity_id
_entity_poly.type
_entity_poly.pdbx_seq_one_letter_code
_entity_poly.pdbx_strand_id
1 'polypeptide(L)'
;MPTENRSSNPEMASELLPCPFCGQQDFLIERLDSDASVVICQGLTGPHEACLARGPVGVAQNEGEEQPGRDKAVELWNARAEQHQGKPVAVLYANGTVLTKADCGNVFDICCKVETPLYTHADPGEVECLRVELGHMREERDDLSAKLDRFYSRTHGIKNLAAIEELSDKLAERDALLREADEFMYIMTGHDSHARLAHRYGEKWWDAIEKLRGKVCTALSATAAPEAKS
;
A
#
# COMPACT_ATOMS: atom_id res chain seq x y z
N MET A 1 -0.45 0.66 -51.79
CA MET A 1 -1.62 1.01 -50.96
C MET A 1 -1.18 1.06 -49.51
N PRO A 2 -1.18 2.22 -48.85
CA PRO A 2 -1.08 2.28 -47.40
C PRO A 2 -2.50 2.28 -46.82
N THR A 3 -2.80 1.30 -45.99
CA THR A 3 -4.02 1.23 -45.19
C THR A 3 -3.93 2.27 -44.07
N GLU A 4 -4.75 3.31 -44.17
CA GLU A 4 -5.00 4.27 -43.09
C GLU A 4 -5.77 3.56 -41.98
N ASN A 5 -5.09 3.19 -40.91
CA ASN A 5 -5.74 2.72 -39.70
C ASN A 5 -6.10 3.94 -38.85
N ARG A 6 -7.22 4.57 -39.22
CA ARG A 6 -7.88 5.63 -38.45
C ARG A 6 -8.56 4.98 -37.25
N SER A 7 -7.78 4.70 -36.21
CA SER A 7 -8.33 4.31 -34.91
C SER A 7 -8.95 5.56 -34.28
N SER A 8 -10.28 5.61 -34.33
CA SER A 8 -11.08 6.64 -33.67
C SER A 8 -11.07 6.32 -32.18
N ASN A 9 -10.40 7.16 -31.38
CA ASN A 9 -10.42 7.05 -29.93
C ASN A 9 -11.60 7.88 -29.39
N PRO A 10 -12.66 7.29 -28.81
CA PRO A 10 -13.76 8.04 -28.21
C PRO A 10 -13.65 7.95 -26.70
N GLU A 11 -12.77 8.75 -26.10
CA GLU A 11 -12.80 8.98 -24.65
C GLU A 11 -12.24 10.38 -24.40
N MET A 12 -13.13 11.28 -23.99
CA MET A 12 -12.76 12.63 -23.58
C MET A 12 -12.03 12.56 -22.23
N ALA A 13 -10.79 12.07 -22.23
CA ALA A 13 -9.87 12.35 -21.15
C ALA A 13 -9.75 13.87 -21.09
N SER A 14 -10.27 14.48 -20.01
CA SER A 14 -10.17 15.93 -19.83
C SER A 14 -8.72 16.34 -19.94
N GLU A 15 -8.40 17.25 -20.86
CA GLU A 15 -7.03 17.75 -21.00
C GLU A 15 -6.58 18.39 -19.68
N LEU A 16 -5.34 18.13 -19.28
CA LEU A 16 -4.77 18.70 -18.05
C LEU A 16 -4.64 20.21 -18.21
N LEU A 17 -5.23 20.97 -17.29
CA LEU A 17 -5.06 22.41 -17.22
C LEU A 17 -3.62 22.78 -16.87
N PRO A 18 -3.14 23.96 -17.31
CA PRO A 18 -1.80 24.44 -16.99
C PRO A 18 -1.54 24.43 -15.49
N CYS A 19 -0.27 24.20 -15.12
CA CYS A 19 0.12 24.10 -13.74
C CYS A 19 -0.23 25.38 -12.97
N PRO A 20 -0.97 25.30 -11.84
CA PRO A 20 -1.35 26.48 -11.08
C PRO A 20 -0.18 27.22 -10.43
N PHE A 21 1.01 26.61 -10.41
CA PHE A 21 2.20 27.16 -9.77
C PHE A 21 3.18 27.78 -10.76
N CYS A 22 3.41 27.16 -11.91
CA CYS A 22 4.39 27.63 -12.91
C CYS A 22 3.79 27.95 -14.29
N GLY A 23 2.50 27.68 -14.51
CA GLY A 23 1.80 27.93 -15.78
C GLY A 23 2.19 27.00 -16.94
N GLN A 24 3.12 26.06 -16.73
CA GLN A 24 3.57 25.11 -17.75
C GLN A 24 2.55 23.97 -17.95
N GLN A 25 2.62 23.32 -19.11
CA GLN A 25 1.73 22.21 -19.50
C GLN A 25 2.48 20.88 -19.67
N ASP A 26 3.64 20.75 -19.03
CA ASP A 26 4.42 19.51 -19.02
C ASP A 26 4.11 18.73 -17.74
N PHE A 27 3.60 17.50 -17.90
CA PHE A 27 3.05 16.69 -16.82
C PHE A 27 3.41 15.22 -16.96
N LEU A 28 3.64 14.60 -15.82
CA LEU A 28 3.69 13.15 -15.64
C LEU A 28 2.51 12.73 -14.76
N ILE A 29 1.74 11.74 -15.20
CA ILE A 29 0.79 11.05 -14.33
C ILE A 29 1.43 9.77 -13.85
N GLU A 30 1.79 9.73 -12.57
CA GLU A 30 2.47 8.59 -11.95
C GLU A 30 1.45 7.72 -11.20
N ARG A 31 1.54 6.41 -11.37
CA ARG A 31 0.81 5.45 -10.55
C ARG A 31 1.53 5.30 -9.20
N LEU A 32 0.83 5.58 -8.10
CA LEU A 32 1.38 5.47 -6.75
C LEU A 32 1.25 4.06 -6.18
N ASP A 33 0.06 3.47 -6.29
CA ASP A 33 -0.30 2.18 -5.71
C ASP A 33 -1.18 1.36 -6.67
N SER A 34 -1.69 0.22 -6.21
CA SER A 34 -2.57 -0.64 -7.02
C SER A 34 -3.83 0.06 -7.53
N ASP A 35 -4.32 1.06 -6.81
CA ASP A 35 -5.61 1.71 -7.00
C ASP A 35 -5.50 3.25 -7.03
N ALA A 36 -4.30 3.83 -7.14
CA ALA A 36 -4.11 5.27 -7.04
C ALA A 36 -3.08 5.85 -8.01
N SER A 37 -3.32 7.08 -8.46
CA SER A 37 -2.46 7.86 -9.34
C SER A 37 -2.35 9.33 -8.91
N VAL A 38 -1.31 10.02 -9.38
CA VAL A 38 -1.04 11.44 -9.08
C VAL A 38 -0.51 12.18 -10.31
N VAL A 39 -0.88 13.44 -10.48
CA VAL A 39 -0.33 14.34 -11.50
C VAL A 39 0.89 15.08 -10.93
N ILE A 40 1.99 15.14 -11.68
CA ILE A 40 3.23 15.83 -11.31
C ILE A 40 3.62 16.77 -12.44
N CYS A 41 3.79 18.05 -12.14
CA CYS A 41 4.29 19.01 -13.12
C CYS A 41 5.79 18.83 -13.37
N GLN A 42 6.19 18.69 -14.63
CA GLN A 42 7.58 18.59 -15.07
C GLN A 42 8.09 19.89 -15.72
N GLY A 43 7.25 20.93 -15.78
CA GLY A 43 7.58 22.21 -16.41
C GLY A 43 8.85 22.83 -15.84
N LEU A 44 9.77 23.22 -16.74
CA LEU A 44 11.02 23.89 -16.40
C LEU A 44 10.76 25.33 -15.94
N THR A 45 11.26 25.67 -14.76
CA THR A 45 11.23 27.03 -14.19
C THR A 45 12.58 27.74 -14.36
N GLY A 46 13.61 27.02 -14.80
CA GLY A 46 14.94 27.53 -15.11
C GLY A 46 15.78 26.50 -15.90
N PRO A 47 17.06 26.80 -16.21
CA PRO A 47 17.91 25.92 -17.02
C PRO A 47 18.13 24.51 -16.44
N HIS A 48 18.05 24.37 -15.11
CA HIS A 48 18.24 23.11 -14.38
C HIS A 48 17.20 22.89 -13.27
N GLU A 49 16.06 23.58 -13.35
CA GLU A 49 15.03 23.53 -12.31
C GLU A 49 13.67 23.18 -12.92
N ALA A 50 12.99 22.22 -12.32
CA ALA A 50 11.64 21.80 -12.68
C ALA A 50 10.68 22.09 -11.53
N CYS A 51 9.41 22.37 -11.87
CA CYS A 51 8.39 22.75 -10.90
C CYS A 51 8.10 21.64 -9.89
N LEU A 52 7.94 20.39 -10.35
CA LEU A 52 7.66 19.20 -9.53
C LEU A 52 6.42 19.31 -8.62
N ALA A 53 5.54 20.29 -8.87
CA ALA A 53 4.30 20.43 -8.12
C ALA A 53 3.45 19.17 -8.26
N ARG A 54 3.06 18.59 -7.12
CA ARG A 54 2.26 17.37 -7.05
C ARG A 54 0.79 17.67 -6.82
N GLY A 55 -0.05 17.02 -7.61
CA GLY A 55 -1.50 17.06 -7.53
C GLY A 55 -2.05 16.29 -6.33
N PRO A 56 -3.35 16.42 -6.06
CA PRO A 56 -4.06 15.46 -5.22
C PRO A 56 -3.95 14.03 -5.77
N VAL A 57 -4.02 13.04 -4.88
CA VAL A 57 -4.06 11.63 -5.26
C VAL A 57 -5.47 11.27 -5.71
N GLY A 58 -5.59 10.77 -6.94
CA GLY A 58 -6.82 10.17 -7.45
C GLY A 58 -6.85 8.69 -7.15
N VAL A 59 -7.98 8.21 -6.60
CA VAL A 59 -8.24 6.78 -6.35
C VAL A 59 -9.15 6.25 -7.45
N ALA A 60 -8.97 4.98 -7.81
CA ALA A 60 -9.78 4.28 -8.80
C ALA A 60 -11.27 4.39 -8.47
N GLN A 61 -12.06 4.71 -9.48
CA GLN A 61 -13.50 4.86 -9.41
C GLN A 61 -14.22 3.60 -9.92
N ASN A 62 -13.59 2.82 -10.79
CA ASN A 62 -14.11 1.55 -11.29
C ASN A 62 -13.00 0.56 -11.69
N GLU A 63 -13.33 -0.73 -11.82
CA GLU A 63 -12.38 -1.81 -12.11
C GLU A 63 -11.86 -1.83 -13.57
N GLY A 64 -12.45 -1.02 -14.47
CA GLY A 64 -12.13 -1.00 -15.90
C GLY A 64 -11.08 0.04 -16.30
N GLU A 65 -10.52 0.79 -15.35
CA GLU A 65 -9.56 1.86 -15.64
C GLU A 65 -8.23 1.30 -16.16
N GLU A 66 -7.74 1.82 -17.29
CA GLU A 66 -6.44 1.45 -17.84
C GLU A 66 -5.30 1.75 -16.86
N GLN A 67 -5.37 2.91 -16.21
CA GLN A 67 -4.53 3.27 -15.08
C GLN A 67 -5.42 3.65 -13.89
N PRO A 68 -5.44 2.83 -12.83
CA PRO A 68 -6.27 3.07 -11.65
C PRO A 68 -6.02 4.46 -11.02
N GLY A 69 -7.10 5.23 -10.86
CA GLY A 69 -7.11 6.55 -10.25
C GLY A 69 -6.64 7.68 -11.17
N ARG A 70 -6.28 7.41 -12.43
CA ARG A 70 -5.76 8.42 -13.37
C ARG A 70 -6.76 9.54 -13.60
N ASP A 71 -7.98 9.21 -14.01
CA ASP A 71 -8.95 10.22 -14.40
C ASP A 71 -9.39 11.07 -13.22
N LYS A 72 -9.48 10.45 -12.02
CA LYS A 72 -9.72 11.19 -10.79
C LYS A 72 -8.56 12.12 -10.44
N ALA A 73 -7.31 11.72 -10.66
CA ALA A 73 -6.15 12.58 -10.43
C ALA A 73 -6.16 13.79 -11.38
N VAL A 74 -6.56 13.59 -12.64
CA VAL A 74 -6.74 14.67 -13.63
C VAL A 74 -7.87 15.63 -13.22
N GLU A 75 -9.02 15.09 -12.84
CA GLU A 75 -10.18 15.89 -12.37
C GLU A 75 -9.78 16.77 -11.19
N LEU A 76 -9.12 16.19 -10.18
CA LEU A 76 -8.68 16.91 -8.97
C LEU A 76 -7.58 17.92 -9.26
N TRP A 77 -6.66 17.62 -10.19
CA TRP A 77 -5.67 18.59 -10.67
C TRP A 77 -6.35 19.78 -11.32
N ASN A 78 -7.30 19.53 -12.23
CA ASN A 78 -8.02 20.58 -12.94
C ASN A 78 -8.86 21.44 -11.99
N ALA A 79 -9.56 20.83 -11.02
CA ALA A 79 -10.29 21.57 -9.99
C ALA A 79 -9.36 22.50 -9.19
N ARG A 80 -8.16 22.03 -8.83
CA ARG A 80 -7.14 22.87 -8.18
C ARG A 80 -6.67 23.98 -9.12
N ALA A 81 -6.39 23.66 -10.37
CA ALA A 81 -5.95 24.65 -11.36
C ALA A 81 -7.01 25.75 -11.54
N GLU A 82 -8.29 25.40 -11.59
CA GLU A 82 -9.41 26.35 -11.66
C GLU A 82 -9.54 27.21 -10.40
N GLN A 83 -9.38 26.63 -9.20
CA GLN A 83 -9.38 27.39 -7.95
C GLN A 83 -8.26 28.43 -7.91
N HIS A 84 -7.05 28.05 -8.36
CA HIS A 84 -5.91 28.95 -8.46
C HIS A 84 -5.99 29.92 -9.66
N GLN A 85 -6.97 29.76 -10.57
CA GLN A 85 -7.33 30.76 -11.57
C GLN A 85 -8.22 31.89 -11.01
N GLY A 86 -8.44 31.95 -9.69
CA GLY A 86 -8.98 33.16 -9.05
C GLY A 86 -8.24 34.41 -9.55
N LYS A 87 -8.95 35.53 -9.75
CA LYS A 87 -8.29 36.75 -10.22
C LYS A 87 -7.23 37.16 -9.19
N PRO A 88 -5.95 37.33 -9.58
CA PRO A 88 -4.95 37.83 -8.65
C PRO A 88 -5.43 39.16 -8.06
N VAL A 89 -5.24 39.32 -6.76
CA VAL A 89 -5.68 40.50 -6.00
C VAL A 89 -4.53 41.46 -5.73
N ALA A 90 -3.30 40.96 -5.76
CA ALA A 90 -2.08 41.75 -5.61
C ALA A 90 -0.91 41.09 -6.36
N VAL A 91 0.22 41.80 -6.41
CA VAL A 91 1.51 41.32 -6.92
C VAL A 91 2.60 41.60 -5.89
N LEU A 92 3.53 40.66 -5.72
CA LEU A 92 4.73 40.81 -4.88
C LEU A 92 5.94 41.03 -5.78
N TYR A 93 6.59 42.17 -5.61
CA TYR A 93 7.83 42.52 -6.28
C TYR A 93 9.04 41.88 -5.60
N ALA A 94 10.11 41.66 -6.36
CA ALA A 94 11.38 41.13 -5.84
C ALA A 94 11.99 41.95 -4.68
N ASN A 95 11.67 43.25 -4.59
CA ASN A 95 12.09 44.12 -3.49
C ASN A 95 11.23 43.99 -2.21
N GLY A 96 10.26 43.07 -2.20
CA GLY A 96 9.32 42.85 -1.09
C GLY A 96 8.09 43.75 -1.10
N THR A 97 7.93 44.64 -2.08
CA THR A 97 6.77 45.53 -2.17
C THR A 97 5.55 44.76 -2.66
N VAL A 98 4.40 44.96 -2.02
CA VAL A 98 3.12 44.39 -2.46
C VAL A 98 2.25 45.51 -3.02
N LEU A 99 1.80 45.35 -4.26
CA LEU A 99 0.84 46.27 -4.89
C LEU A 99 -0.47 45.55 -5.16
N THR A 100 -1.57 46.14 -4.71
CA THR A 100 -2.91 45.64 -5.01
C THR A 100 -3.29 45.96 -6.46
N LYS A 101 -4.36 45.33 -6.93
CA LYS A 101 -4.95 45.70 -8.23
C LYS A 101 -5.29 47.19 -8.35
N ALA A 102 -5.70 47.83 -7.26
CA ALA A 102 -5.98 49.26 -7.24
C ALA A 102 -4.70 50.10 -7.42
N ASP A 103 -3.58 49.66 -6.84
CA ASP A 103 -2.31 50.38 -6.88
C ASP A 103 -1.63 50.28 -8.25
N CYS A 104 -1.71 49.12 -8.91
CA CYS A 104 -1.20 48.95 -10.27
C CYS A 104 -2.11 49.56 -11.35
N GLY A 105 -3.39 49.81 -11.05
CA GLY A 105 -4.36 50.30 -12.02
C GLY A 105 -4.41 49.44 -13.30
N ASN A 106 -4.30 50.08 -14.47
CA ASN A 106 -4.44 49.43 -15.77
C ASN A 106 -3.26 48.53 -16.16
N VAL A 107 -2.12 48.60 -15.44
CA VAL A 107 -0.95 47.76 -15.74
C VAL A 107 -0.90 46.49 -14.88
N PHE A 108 -1.91 46.24 -14.04
CA PHE A 108 -1.93 45.09 -13.14
C PHE A 108 -1.75 43.74 -13.85
N ASP A 109 -2.38 43.55 -15.02
CA ASP A 109 -2.24 42.31 -15.79
C ASP A 109 -0.81 42.11 -16.34
N ILE A 110 -0.07 43.20 -16.56
CA ILE A 110 1.34 43.15 -16.94
C ILE A 110 2.18 42.84 -15.70
N CYS A 111 1.91 43.49 -14.57
CA CYS A 111 2.58 43.20 -13.30
C CYS A 111 2.42 41.73 -12.92
N CYS A 112 1.24 41.12 -13.10
CA CYS A 112 1.01 39.69 -12.81
C CYS A 112 1.81 38.73 -13.71
N LYS A 113 2.32 39.20 -14.86
CA LYS A 113 3.14 38.39 -15.77
C LYS A 113 4.63 38.47 -15.47
N VAL A 114 5.06 39.56 -14.84
CA VAL A 114 6.48 39.86 -14.60
C VAL A 114 6.86 39.61 -13.14
N GLU A 115 5.93 39.85 -12.22
CA GLU A 115 6.09 39.70 -10.78
C GLU A 115 5.27 38.53 -10.24
N THR A 116 5.42 38.21 -8.96
CA THR A 116 4.71 37.08 -8.33
C THR A 116 3.25 37.47 -8.03
N PRO A 117 2.23 36.90 -8.71
CA PRO A 117 0.84 37.20 -8.39
C PRO A 117 0.43 36.61 -7.04
N LEU A 118 -0.35 37.37 -6.28
CA LEU A 118 -0.95 36.97 -5.02
C LEU A 118 -2.45 36.78 -5.21
N TYR A 119 -2.96 35.65 -4.73
CA TYR A 119 -4.35 35.25 -4.84
C TYR A 119 -5.04 35.40 -3.48
N THR A 120 -6.36 35.51 -3.48
CA THR A 120 -7.13 35.44 -2.23
C THR A 120 -6.88 34.09 -1.58
N HIS A 121 -6.47 34.09 -0.30
CA HIS A 121 -6.47 32.86 0.48
C HIS A 121 -7.89 32.28 0.55
N ALA A 122 -7.98 30.96 0.77
CA ALA A 122 -9.22 30.31 1.13
C ALA A 122 -9.88 31.05 2.31
N ASP A 123 -11.21 31.14 2.28
CA ASP A 123 -11.97 31.84 3.33
C ASP A 123 -11.60 31.28 4.70
N PRO A 124 -11.12 32.11 5.65
CA PRO A 124 -10.79 31.65 7.00
C PRO A 124 -11.93 30.86 7.67
N GLY A 125 -13.20 31.18 7.35
CA GLY A 125 -14.35 30.43 7.83
C GLY A 125 -14.41 29.00 7.30
N GLU A 126 -14.21 28.83 5.99
CA GLU A 126 -14.16 27.51 5.34
C GLU A 126 -12.98 26.67 5.86
N VAL A 127 -11.81 27.29 6.06
CA VAL A 127 -10.64 26.63 6.64
C VAL A 127 -10.94 26.13 8.05
N GLU A 128 -11.65 26.90 8.87
CA GLU A 128 -11.99 26.49 10.23
C GLU A 128 -13.04 25.37 10.24
N CYS A 129 -14.05 25.42 9.35
CA CYS A 129 -15.01 24.34 9.17
C CYS A 129 -14.31 23.02 8.78
N LEU A 130 -13.39 23.07 7.81
CA LEU A 130 -12.62 21.91 7.37
C LEU A 130 -11.70 21.37 8.46
N ARG A 131 -11.15 22.23 9.33
CA ARG A 131 -10.37 21.78 10.50
C ARG A 131 -11.21 20.98 11.48
N VAL A 132 -12.45 21.42 11.73
CA VAL A 132 -13.39 20.70 12.60
C VAL A 132 -13.75 19.34 11.99
N GLU A 133 -14.07 19.30 10.70
CA GLU A 133 -14.38 18.05 10.00
C GLU A 133 -13.21 17.07 10.00
N LEU A 134 -11.98 17.55 9.76
CA LEU A 134 -10.76 16.75 9.90
C LEU A 134 -10.56 16.23 11.32
N GLY A 135 -11.00 16.98 12.35
CA GLY A 135 -11.02 16.53 13.73
C GLY A 135 -11.92 15.31 13.91
N HIS A 136 -13.18 15.41 13.46
CA HIS A 136 -14.14 14.31 13.52
C HIS A 136 -13.67 13.06 12.77
N MET A 137 -13.16 13.22 11.55
CA MET A 137 -12.66 12.09 10.75
C MET A 137 -11.46 11.39 11.41
N ARG A 138 -10.59 12.15 12.10
CA ARG A 138 -9.47 11.57 12.87
C ARG A 138 -9.97 10.78 14.08
N GLU A 139 -10.95 11.33 14.81
CA GLU A 139 -11.57 10.62 15.94
C GLU A 139 -12.21 9.31 15.49
N GLU A 140 -12.99 9.33 14.39
CA GLU A 140 -13.60 8.11 13.84
C GLU A 140 -12.57 7.07 13.42
N ARG A 141 -11.49 7.50 12.75
CA ARG A 141 -10.38 6.62 12.37
C ARG A 141 -9.74 6.00 13.62
N ASP A 142 -9.47 6.79 14.65
CA ASP A 142 -8.82 6.31 15.87
C ASP A 142 -9.73 5.35 16.64
N ASP A 143 -11.03 5.61 16.68
CA ASP A 143 -12.05 4.72 17.24
C ASP A 143 -12.13 3.39 16.47
N LEU A 144 -12.08 3.45 15.14
CA LEU A 144 -12.11 2.27 14.29
C LEU A 144 -10.83 1.44 14.44
N SER A 145 -9.67 2.08 14.49
CA SER A 145 -8.38 1.45 14.79
C SER A 145 -8.43 0.74 16.15
N ALA A 146 -8.93 1.42 17.18
CA ALA A 146 -9.05 0.82 18.52
C ALA A 146 -10.07 -0.34 18.57
N LYS A 147 -11.11 -0.32 17.73
CA LYS A 147 -12.03 -1.47 17.57
C LYS A 147 -11.32 -2.63 16.88
N LEU A 148 -10.53 -2.34 15.85
CA LEU A 148 -9.76 -3.34 15.10
C LEU A 148 -8.71 -4.03 15.98
N ASP A 149 -7.95 -3.27 16.77
CA ASP A 149 -6.98 -3.81 17.73
C ASP A 149 -7.65 -4.71 18.77
N ARG A 150 -8.82 -4.28 19.28
CA ARG A 150 -9.61 -5.07 20.22
C ARG A 150 -10.17 -6.34 19.59
N PHE A 151 -10.49 -6.31 18.29
CA PHE A 151 -10.91 -7.50 17.56
C PHE A 151 -9.72 -8.46 17.43
N TYR A 152 -8.60 -8.03 16.84
CA TYR A 152 -7.41 -8.87 16.66
C TYR A 152 -6.89 -9.46 17.97
N SER A 153 -6.94 -8.69 19.05
CA SER A 153 -6.55 -9.15 20.40
C SER A 153 -7.52 -10.18 20.98
N ARG A 154 -8.83 -10.06 20.73
CA ARG A 154 -9.85 -10.96 21.29
C ARG A 154 -10.09 -12.23 20.50
N THR A 155 -10.02 -12.18 19.16
CA THR A 155 -10.50 -13.29 18.32
C THR A 155 -9.40 -14.14 17.72
N HIS A 156 -8.21 -13.61 17.39
CA HIS A 156 -7.29 -14.37 16.53
C HIS A 156 -5.79 -14.33 16.88
N GLY A 157 -5.25 -13.31 17.53
CA GLY A 157 -3.79 -13.23 17.76
C GLY A 157 -3.26 -14.29 18.74
N ILE A 158 -3.84 -14.38 19.92
CA ILE A 158 -3.27 -15.19 21.03
C ILE A 158 -3.66 -16.67 20.91
N LYS A 159 -4.91 -16.97 20.53
CA LYS A 159 -5.40 -18.36 20.44
C LYS A 159 -4.80 -19.10 19.24
N ASN A 160 -4.67 -18.44 18.09
CA ASN A 160 -4.05 -19.06 16.93
C ASN A 160 -2.55 -19.25 17.15
N LEU A 161 -1.86 -18.30 17.82
CA LEU A 161 -0.44 -18.47 18.08
C LEU A 161 -0.16 -19.66 19.02
N ALA A 162 -0.92 -19.79 20.11
CA ALA A 162 -0.79 -20.96 20.99
C ALA A 162 -1.12 -22.29 20.27
N ALA A 163 -2.14 -22.29 19.40
CA ALA A 163 -2.47 -23.47 18.60
C ALA A 163 -1.38 -23.77 17.55
N ILE A 164 -0.76 -22.76 16.95
CA ILE A 164 0.36 -22.91 16.01
C ILE A 164 1.59 -23.45 16.74
N GLU A 165 1.91 -22.96 17.93
CA GLU A 165 2.99 -23.46 18.77
C GLU A 165 2.76 -24.93 19.14
N GLU A 166 1.56 -25.30 19.59
CA GLU A 166 1.21 -26.69 19.90
C GLU A 166 1.32 -27.61 18.68
N LEU A 167 0.86 -27.14 17.51
CA LEU A 167 0.99 -27.90 16.27
C LEU A 167 2.45 -28.02 15.81
N SER A 168 3.26 -26.98 16.03
CA SER A 168 4.70 -26.99 15.73
C SER A 168 5.44 -28.00 16.60
N ASP A 169 5.13 -28.07 17.89
CA ASP A 169 5.72 -29.06 18.80
C ASP A 169 5.35 -30.49 18.38
N LYS A 170 4.08 -30.73 18.01
CA LYS A 170 3.62 -32.02 17.47
C LYS A 170 4.33 -32.39 16.16
N LEU A 171 4.59 -31.42 15.29
CA LEU A 171 5.36 -31.63 14.06
C LEU A 171 6.82 -32.01 14.38
N ALA A 172 7.46 -31.30 15.31
CA ALA A 172 8.82 -31.61 15.74
C ALA A 172 8.94 -33.02 16.33
N GLU A 173 7.97 -33.45 17.14
CA GLU A 173 7.91 -34.82 17.67
C GLU A 173 7.76 -35.86 16.56
N ARG A 174 6.87 -35.61 15.59
CA ARG A 174 6.70 -36.48 14.42
C ARG A 174 7.98 -36.59 13.59
N ASP A 175 8.67 -35.49 13.35
CA ASP A 175 9.93 -35.47 12.59
C ASP A 175 11.06 -36.18 13.33
N ALA A 176 11.08 -36.15 14.66
CA ALA A 176 12.02 -36.93 15.46
C ALA A 176 11.73 -38.44 15.34
N LEU A 177 10.45 -38.84 15.41
CA LEU A 177 10.05 -40.25 15.24
C LEU A 177 10.33 -40.76 13.82
N LEU A 178 10.09 -39.95 12.79
CA LEU A 178 10.41 -40.31 11.41
C LEU A 178 11.91 -40.51 11.20
N ARG A 179 12.75 -39.64 11.80
CA ARG A 179 14.21 -39.83 11.75
C ARG A 179 14.67 -41.09 12.48
N GLU A 180 14.10 -41.38 13.66
CA GLU A 180 14.41 -42.62 14.41
C GLU A 180 14.00 -43.87 13.61
N ALA A 181 12.85 -43.82 12.92
CA ALA A 181 12.37 -44.90 12.06
C ALA A 181 13.19 -45.07 10.78
N ASP A 182 13.55 -43.98 10.10
CA ASP A 182 14.38 -43.99 8.90
C ASP A 182 15.77 -44.59 9.20
N GLU A 183 16.38 -44.15 10.30
CA GLU A 183 17.67 -44.66 10.75
C GLU A 183 17.60 -46.16 11.09
N PHE A 184 16.52 -46.60 11.74
CA PHE A 184 16.29 -48.01 12.00
C PHE A 184 16.16 -48.82 10.70
N MET A 185 15.38 -48.33 9.73
CA MET A 185 15.21 -48.97 8.42
C MET A 185 16.53 -49.02 7.63
N TYR A 186 17.31 -47.95 7.67
CA TYR A 186 18.62 -47.89 7.04
C TYR A 186 19.57 -48.97 7.58
N ILE A 187 19.58 -49.19 8.90
CA ILE A 187 20.39 -50.26 9.51
C ILE A 187 19.88 -51.64 9.12
N MET A 188 18.56 -51.85 9.10
CA MET A 188 17.92 -53.12 8.74
C MET A 188 18.22 -53.58 7.31
N THR A 189 18.38 -52.63 6.39
CA THR A 189 18.57 -52.91 4.96
C THR A 189 20.04 -53.08 4.56
N GLY A 190 20.99 -52.87 5.48
CA GLY A 190 22.42 -53.04 5.23
C GLY A 190 22.93 -54.48 5.37
N HIS A 191 24.07 -54.77 4.73
CA HIS A 191 24.85 -55.97 5.05
C HIS A 191 25.26 -55.95 6.54
N ASP A 192 25.13 -57.08 7.22
CA ASP A 192 25.36 -57.26 8.66
C ASP A 192 24.41 -56.49 9.59
N SER A 193 23.15 -56.30 9.17
CA SER A 193 22.10 -55.62 9.93
C SER A 193 22.00 -56.10 11.38
N HIS A 194 22.07 -57.42 11.63
CA HIS A 194 22.02 -57.98 12.99
C HIS A 194 23.15 -57.47 13.89
N ALA A 195 24.39 -57.44 13.40
CA ALA A 195 25.54 -56.97 14.18
C ALA A 195 25.46 -55.44 14.42
N ARG A 196 24.99 -54.68 13.42
CA ARG A 196 24.83 -53.23 13.53
C ARG A 196 23.70 -52.83 14.49
N LEU A 197 22.60 -53.58 14.50
CA LEU A 197 21.50 -53.39 15.45
C LEU A 197 21.93 -53.74 16.87
N ALA A 198 22.62 -54.87 17.04
CA ALA A 198 23.17 -55.27 18.34
C ALA A 198 24.18 -54.25 18.89
N HIS A 199 25.01 -53.68 18.03
CA HIS A 199 25.96 -52.62 18.43
C HIS A 199 25.26 -51.33 18.84
N ARG A 200 24.20 -50.91 18.13
CA ARG A 200 23.53 -49.62 18.36
C ARG A 200 22.48 -49.66 19.47
N TYR A 201 21.68 -50.71 19.51
CA TYR A 201 20.52 -50.83 20.41
C TYR A 201 20.70 -51.93 21.47
N GLY A 202 21.85 -52.62 21.46
CA GLY A 202 22.14 -53.75 22.36
C GLY A 202 21.61 -55.08 21.82
N GLU A 203 21.92 -56.17 22.52
CA GLU A 203 21.52 -57.53 22.11
C GLU A 203 19.99 -57.68 21.99
N LYS A 204 19.22 -56.90 22.75
CA LYS A 204 17.75 -56.87 22.70
C LYS A 204 17.20 -55.75 21.83
N TRP A 205 17.78 -55.54 20.65
CA TRP A 205 17.37 -54.49 19.71
C TRP A 205 15.89 -54.59 19.29
N TRP A 206 15.26 -55.77 19.39
CA TRP A 206 13.82 -55.94 19.18
C TRP A 206 12.96 -55.16 20.19
N ASP A 207 13.40 -54.99 21.45
CA ASP A 207 12.69 -54.19 22.46
C ASP A 207 12.66 -52.71 22.03
N ALA A 208 13.72 -52.22 21.37
CA ALA A 208 13.78 -50.86 20.83
C ALA A 208 12.77 -50.67 19.68
N ILE A 209 12.56 -51.69 18.84
CA ILE A 209 11.55 -51.66 17.77
C ILE A 209 10.14 -51.63 18.36
N GLU A 210 9.85 -52.49 19.33
CA GLU A 210 8.52 -52.53 19.93
C GLU A 210 8.20 -51.20 20.62
N LYS A 211 9.21 -50.59 21.25
CA LYS A 211 9.10 -49.24 21.81
C LYS A 211 8.85 -48.19 20.74
N LEU A 212 9.59 -48.19 19.63
CA LEU A 212 9.39 -47.25 18.52
C LEU A 212 8.00 -47.43 17.87
N ARG A 213 7.60 -48.69 17.63
CA ARG A 213 6.25 -49.04 17.13
C ARG A 213 5.18 -48.50 18.08
N GLY A 214 5.35 -48.66 19.38
CA GLY A 214 4.45 -48.13 20.40
C GLY A 214 4.33 -46.59 20.35
N LYS A 215 5.45 -45.88 20.23
CA LYS A 215 5.46 -44.41 20.07
C LYS A 215 4.72 -43.97 18.81
N VAL A 216 4.99 -44.60 17.66
CA VAL A 216 4.35 -44.29 16.38
C VAL A 216 2.84 -44.56 16.42
N CYS A 217 2.41 -45.70 16.95
CA CYS A 217 0.98 -46.01 17.12
C CYS A 217 0.27 -45.00 18.04
N THR A 218 0.94 -44.57 19.12
CA THR A 218 0.40 -43.57 20.04
C THR A 218 0.25 -42.21 19.35
N ALA A 219 1.29 -41.77 18.63
CA ALA A 219 1.28 -40.50 17.90
C ALA A 219 0.18 -40.46 16.82
N LEU A 220 0.02 -41.55 16.06
CA LEU A 220 -1.03 -41.66 15.03
C LEU A 220 -2.45 -41.65 15.65
N SER A 221 -2.61 -42.25 16.83
CA SER A 221 -3.90 -42.28 17.54
C SER A 221 -4.26 -40.93 18.14
N ALA A 222 -3.26 -40.17 18.61
CA ALA A 222 -3.45 -38.83 19.17
C ALA A 222 -3.84 -37.78 18.12
N THR A 223 -3.59 -38.04 16.84
CA THR A 223 -3.98 -37.16 15.72
C THR A 223 -5.39 -37.43 15.16
N ALA A 224 -6.12 -38.43 15.67
CA ALA A 224 -7.52 -38.62 15.33
C ALA A 224 -8.35 -37.46 15.93
N ALA A 225 -8.95 -36.65 15.06
CA ALA A 225 -9.45 -35.29 15.31
C ALA A 225 -10.31 -35.08 16.57
N PRO A 226 -10.29 -33.87 17.18
CA PRO A 226 -11.40 -33.43 18.02
C PRO A 226 -12.64 -33.25 17.14
N GLU A 227 -13.76 -33.87 17.54
CA GLU A 227 -15.07 -33.67 16.92
C GLU A 227 -15.35 -32.18 16.76
N ALA A 228 -15.61 -31.75 15.53
CA ALA A 228 -16.14 -30.42 15.23
C ALA A 228 -17.52 -30.31 15.90
N LYS A 229 -17.56 -29.73 17.09
CA LYS A 229 -18.82 -29.32 17.71
C LYS A 229 -19.32 -28.10 16.94
N SER A 230 -20.35 -28.36 16.13
CA SER A 230 -21.25 -27.37 15.53
C SER A 230 -21.87 -26.45 16.57
#